data_AF-A0AAY4C2D6-F1
#
_entry.id   AF-A0AAY4C2D6-F1
#
_cell.length_a   1.000
_cell.length_b   1.000
_cell.length_c   1.000
_cell.angle_alpha   90.00
_cell.angle_beta   90.00
_cell.angle_gamma   90.00
#
_symmetry.space_group_name_H-M   'P 1'
#
loop_
_entity.id
_entity.type
_entity.pdbx_description
1 polymer ?
#
loop_
_entity_poly.entity_id
_entity_poly.type
_entity_poly.pdbx_seq_one_letter_code
_entity_poly.pdbx_strand_id
1 'polypeptide(L)' 'MTESSLSSSGAKVVLVSSSDENHPPENILDGSTKSFWISTGMFPQEFIIRFPHATKISVLTIHSYNTAVGQMLH' A
#
# COMPACT_ATOMS: atom_id res chain seq x y z
N MET A 1 -16.49 13.03 1.06
CA MET A 1 -16.17 11.79 0.31
C MET A 1 -16.23 10.66 1.31
N THR A 2 -17.04 9.64 1.06
CA THR A 2 -17.05 8.43 1.88
C THR A 2 -15.79 7.66 1.54
N GLU A 3 -14.78 7.71 2.42
CA GLU A 3 -13.52 6.97 2.28
C GLU A 3 -13.80 5.46 2.40
N SER A 4 -14.25 4.85 1.30
CA SER A 4 -14.36 3.41 1.20
C SER A 4 -12.95 2.84 1.08
N SER A 5 -12.56 2.00 2.02
CA SER A 5 -11.25 1.35 2.00
C SER A 5 -11.10 0.48 0.74
N LEU A 6 -9.87 0.36 0.22
CA LEU A 6 -9.59 -0.54 -0.90
C LEU A 6 -9.91 -1.99 -0.53
N SER A 7 -9.72 -2.36 0.74
CA SER A 7 -10.11 -3.67 1.26
C SER A 7 -11.62 -3.93 1.15
N SER A 8 -12.47 -2.92 1.39
CA SER A 8 -13.93 -3.03 1.23
C SER A 8 -14.36 -3.18 -0.23
N SER A 9 -13.54 -2.69 -1.16
CA SER A 9 -13.72 -2.87 -2.60
C SER A 9 -13.20 -4.22 -3.13
N GLY A 10 -12.70 -5.09 -2.24
CA GLY A 10 -12.19 -6.42 -2.58
C GLY A 10 -10.75 -6.44 -3.08
N ALA A 11 -10.02 -5.32 -3.03
CA ALA A 11 -8.59 -5.31 -3.32
C ALA A 11 -7.81 -6.02 -2.20
N LYS A 12 -6.70 -6.66 -2.56
CA LYS A 12 -5.85 -7.39 -1.62
C LYS A 12 -4.39 -7.10 -1.85
N VAL A 13 -3.61 -7.03 -0.78
CA VAL A 13 -2.15 -7.15 -0.88
C VAL A 13 -1.84 -8.63 -1.06
N VAL A 14 -1.13 -8.98 -2.14
CA VAL A 14 -0.86 -10.38 -2.52
C VAL A 14 0.61 -10.77 -2.39
N LEU A 15 1.47 -9.77 -2.23
CA LEU A 15 2.90 -9.94 -2.00
C LEU A 15 3.39 -8.74 -1.19
N VAL A 16 4.27 -9.01 -0.23
CA VAL A 16 5.11 -8.03 0.46
C VAL A 16 6.51 -8.60 0.62
N SER A 17 7.53 -7.75 0.52
CA SER A 17 8.92 -8.14 0.77
C SER A 17 9.28 -8.22 2.26
N SER A 18 8.46 -7.60 3.14
CA SER A 18 8.63 -7.60 4.60
C SER A 18 7.28 -7.78 5.28
N SER A 19 7.29 -8.40 6.46
CA SER A 19 6.10 -8.56 7.31
C SER A 19 6.45 -8.34 8.77
N ASP A 20 5.65 -7.52 9.45
CA ASP A 20 5.64 -7.31 10.89
C ASP A 20 4.21 -7.59 11.38
N GLU A 21 4.04 -8.38 12.44
CA GLU A 21 2.72 -8.78 12.94
C GLU A 21 1.91 -7.61 13.51
N ASN A 22 2.58 -6.58 14.03
CA ASN A 22 1.93 -5.37 14.58
C ASN A 22 1.60 -4.36 13.47
N HIS A 23 2.27 -4.47 12.33
CA HIS A 23 2.12 -3.58 11.17
C HIS A 23 1.91 -4.39 9.89
N PRO A 24 0.83 -5.19 9.83
CA PRO A 24 0.67 -6.16 8.76
C PRO A 24 0.28 -5.47 7.43
N PRO A 25 0.47 -6.16 6.28
CA PRO A 25 0.22 -5.59 4.95
C PRO A 25 -1.19 -5.08 4.71
N GLU A 26 -2.20 -5.63 5.38
CA GLU A 26 -3.60 -5.24 5.25
C GLU A 26 -3.83 -3.78 5.64
N ASN A 27 -2.98 -3.22 6.50
CA ASN A 27 -3.00 -1.81 6.90
C ASN A 27 -2.75 -0.86 5.71
N ILE A 28 -2.20 -1.33 4.59
CA ILE A 28 -2.06 -0.51 3.36
C ILE A 28 -3.44 -0.14 2.78
N LEU A 29 -4.44 -1.00 2.95
CA LEU A 29 -5.73 -0.93 2.25
C LEU A 29 -6.92 -0.63 3.15
N ASP A 30 -6.71 -0.42 4.45
CA ASP A 30 -7.77 -0.30 5.46
C ASP A 30 -8.44 1.09 5.52
N GLY A 31 -7.88 2.08 4.84
CA GLY A 31 -8.40 3.45 4.77
C GLY A 31 -8.09 4.32 6.00
N SER A 32 -7.23 3.85 6.91
CA SER A 32 -6.82 4.57 8.11
C SER A 32 -5.37 5.06 7.97
N THR A 33 -5.13 6.34 8.24
CA THR A 33 -3.76 6.89 8.29
C THR A 33 -3.03 6.63 9.61
N LYS A 34 -3.70 5.97 10.58
CA LYS A 34 -3.14 5.64 11.90
C LYS A 34 -2.51 4.25 11.94
N SER A 35 -2.97 3.36 11.09
CA SER A 35 -2.43 2.02 10.84
C SER A 35 -1.56 2.07 9.60
N PHE A 36 -0.50 1.27 9.57
CA PHE A 36 0.44 1.23 8.45
C PHE A 36 1.12 -0.13 8.37
N TRP A 37 1.62 -0.45 7.18
CA TRP A 37 2.61 -1.50 6.96
C TRP A 37 4.02 -0.91 7.10
N ILE A 38 4.97 -1.70 7.59
CA ILE A 38 6.36 -1.26 7.76
C ILE A 38 7.34 -2.26 7.12
N SER A 39 8.39 -1.74 6.50
CA SER A 39 9.56 -2.55 6.12
C SER A 39 10.37 -2.94 7.36
N THR A 40 10.91 -4.15 7.40
CA THR A 40 11.69 -4.64 8.56
C THR A 40 13.21 -4.53 8.37
N GLY A 41 13.66 -3.86 7.30
CA GLY A 41 15.07 -3.57 7.00
C GLY A 41 15.47 -3.97 5.58
N MET A 42 16.64 -3.48 5.14
CA MET A 42 17.17 -3.64 3.77
C MET A 42 16.29 -3.01 2.67
N PHE A 43 16.89 -2.52 1.60
CA PHE A 43 16.19 -1.94 0.44
C PHE A 43 16.71 -2.60 -0.86
N PRO A 44 15.90 -2.70 -1.92
CA PRO A 44 14.53 -2.19 -2.08
C PRO A 44 13.47 -3.02 -1.35
N GLN A 45 12.28 -2.43 -1.18
CA GLN A 45 11.09 -3.08 -0.63
C GLN A 45 9.93 -2.90 -1.62
N GLU A 46 9.07 -3.91 -1.72
CA GLU A 46 7.95 -3.91 -2.66
C GLU A 46 6.70 -4.59 -2.08
N PHE A 47 5.56 -4.21 -2.62
CA PHE A 47 4.29 -4.87 -2.37
C PHE A 47 3.44 -4.83 -3.64
N ILE A 48 2.52 -5.79 -3.77
CA ILE A 48 1.61 -5.87 -4.92
C ILE A 48 0.17 -5.82 -4.43
N ILE A 49 -0.59 -4.84 -4.94
CA ILE A 49 -2.05 -4.74 -4.74
C ILE A 49 -2.76 -5.35 -5.95
N ARG A 50 -3.61 -6.35 -5.70
CA ARG A 50 -4.48 -6.95 -6.71
C ARG A 50 -5.89 -6.43 -6.55
N PHE A 51 -6.44 -5.85 -7.62
CA PHE A 51 -7.86 -5.54 -7.72
C PHE A 51 -8.66 -6.80 -8.09
N PRO A 52 -9.93 -6.93 -7.66
CA PRO A 52 -10.74 -8.12 -7.97
C PRO A 52 -11.11 -8.23 -9.45
N HIS A 53 -11.08 -7.11 -10.19
CA HIS A 53 -11.37 -7.02 -11.62
C HIS A 53 -10.43 -6.00 -12.28
N ALA A 54 -10.44 -5.92 -13.61
CA ALA A 54 -9.72 -4.86 -14.32
C ALA A 54 -10.25 -3.47 -13.89
N THR A 55 -9.40 -2.67 -13.23
CA THR A 55 -9.77 -1.37 -12.67
C THR A 55 -9.00 -0.27 -13.38
N LYS A 56 -9.71 0.75 -13.88
CA LYS A 56 -9.09 1.96 -14.42
C LYS A 56 -8.64 2.85 -13.26
N ILE A 57 -7.35 3.10 -13.16
CA ILE A 57 -6.76 4.02 -12.17
C ILE A 57 -6.66 5.40 -12.82
N SER A 58 -7.34 6.39 -12.24
CA SER A 58 -7.25 7.80 -12.65
C SER A 58 -6.29 8.61 -11.79
N VAL A 59 -6.23 8.29 -10.49
CA VAL A 59 -5.41 8.96 -9.48
C VAL A 59 -4.85 7.90 -8.54
N LEU A 60 -3.58 8.02 -8.18
CA LEU A 60 -2.93 7.24 -7.13
C LEU A 60 -2.39 8.21 -6.08
N THR A 61 -2.87 8.08 -4.85
CA THR A 61 -2.38 8.84 -3.70
C THR A 61 -1.66 7.87 -2.75
N ILE A 62 -0.46 8.23 -2.33
CA ILE A 62 0.35 7.43 -1.39
C ILE A 62 0.61 8.30 -0.16
N HIS A 63 0.27 7.78 1.02
CA HIS A 63 0.62 8.39 2.30
C HIS A 63 1.67 7.50 2.98
N SER A 64 2.92 7.97 3.03
CA SER A 64 4.05 7.21 3.57
C SER A 64 5.03 8.10 4.32
N TYR A 65 5.90 7.48 5.11
CA TYR A 65 6.97 8.12 5.85
C TYR A 65 8.31 7.48 5.49
N ASN A 66 9.39 8.28 5.48
CA ASN A 66 10.76 7.82 5.24
C ASN A 66 10.95 6.99 3.96
N THR A 67 10.18 7.31 2.91
CA THR A 67 10.30 6.69 1.58
C THR A 67 11.15 7.58 0.69
N ALA A 68 12.18 7.02 0.04
CA ALA A 68 12.89 7.74 -1.01
C ALA A 68 12.01 7.75 -2.27
N VAL A 69 11.54 8.94 -2.67
CA VAL A 69 10.89 9.11 -3.97
C VAL A 69 12.01 9.22 -5.00
N GLY A 70 12.15 8.20 -5.85
CA GLY A 70 12.99 8.32 -7.04
C GLY A 70 12.42 9.45 -7.89
N GLN A 71 13.13 10.58 -7.99
CA GLN A 71 12.83 11.56 -9.04
C GLN A 71 13.02 10.84 -10.36
N MET A 72 11.92 10.65 -11.09
CA MET A 72 11.96 10.20 -12.47
C MET A 72 12.62 11.34 -13.26
N LEU A 73 13.95 11.25 -13.45
CA LEU A 73 14.69 12.12 -14.36
C LEU A 73 14.13 11.85 -15.76
N HIS A 74 13.38 12.82 -16.26
CA HIS A 74 13.06 12.94 -17.68
C HIS A 74 14.27 13.51 -18.42
#